data_AF-A0A2V6LNP5-F1
#
_entry.id   AF-A0A2V6LNP5-F1
#
_cell.length_a   1.000
_cell.length_b   1.000
_cell.length_c   1.000
_cell.angle_alpha   90.00
_cell.angle_beta   90.00
_cell.angle_gamma   90.00
#
_symmetry.space_group_name_H-M   'P 1'
#
loop_
_entity.id
_entity.type
_entity.pdbx_description
1 polymer ?
#
loop_
_entity_poly.entity_id
_entity_poly.type
_entity_poly.pdbx_seq_one_letter_code
_entity_poly.pdbx_strand_id
1 'polypeptide(L)'
;MKIEAAPKREAHDGHQHHNHVHGDHHDHDHEHAADVSEYVRLGLMGLVIVASLTGWWRHWLSRDWLAFAATLVGGFPIFKEAWENLRKRRMTMELSRTLALVAALCIGQFLTALVIAFFVLFAEMVEGYTVGSGRRAIQTLIDALPRQVRVRRGGEERELSTNEVVAETIIIRPGERIPADGVVIKGHSFVDQSSITGESLPV
;
A
#
# COMPACT_ATOMS: atom_id res chain seq x y z
N MET A 1 10.36 24.44 -28.12
CA MET A 1 9.19 24.03 -28.92
C MET A 1 7.93 24.67 -28.34
N LYS A 2 6.87 24.90 -29.13
CA LYS A 2 5.55 25.32 -28.64
C LYS A 2 4.52 24.26 -28.97
N ILE A 3 3.71 23.88 -28.00
CA ILE A 3 2.61 22.94 -28.18
C ILE A 3 1.28 23.57 -27.80
N GLU A 4 0.22 23.18 -28.47
CA GLU A 4 -1.15 23.51 -28.08
C GLU A 4 -1.72 22.35 -27.28
N ALA A 5 -2.08 22.61 -26.02
CA ALA A 5 -2.60 21.60 -25.11
C ALA A 5 -3.93 21.05 -25.63
N ALA A 6 -4.10 19.72 -25.63
CA ALA A 6 -5.36 19.11 -26.04
C ALA A 6 -6.51 19.56 -25.10
N PRO A 7 -7.74 19.75 -25.63
CA PRO A 7 -8.89 20.02 -24.79
C PRO A 7 -9.12 18.83 -23.84
N LYS A 8 -9.40 19.13 -22.57
CA LYS A 8 -9.73 18.12 -21.56
C LYS A 8 -10.96 17.37 -22.08
N ARG A 9 -10.80 16.10 -22.47
CA ARG A 9 -11.95 15.26 -22.81
C ARG A 9 -12.78 15.15 -21.54
N GLU A 10 -13.97 15.74 -21.54
CA GLU A 10 -14.98 15.46 -20.53
C GLU A 10 -15.23 13.95 -20.58
N ALA A 11 -14.78 13.24 -19.55
CA ALA A 11 -15.21 11.88 -19.33
C ALA A 11 -16.72 11.93 -19.14
N HIS A 12 -17.43 11.48 -20.16
CA HIS A 12 -18.85 11.20 -20.10
C HIS A 12 -19.03 10.04 -19.13
N ASP A 13 -19.39 10.32 -17.87
CA ASP A 13 -20.13 9.38 -17.05
C ASP A 13 -20.97 10.13 -16.01
N GLY A 14 -22.28 10.02 -16.17
CA GLY A 14 -23.26 10.48 -15.22
C GLY A 14 -23.21 9.59 -13.98
N HIS A 15 -22.39 9.97 -13.01
CA HIS A 15 -22.55 9.48 -11.64
C HIS A 15 -23.15 10.57 -10.77
N GLN A 16 -24.42 10.35 -10.44
CA GLN A 16 -25.18 11.09 -9.45
C GLN A 16 -24.35 11.22 -8.17
N HIS A 17 -24.19 12.45 -7.70
CA HIS A 17 -23.69 12.76 -6.37
C HIS A 17 -24.62 12.15 -5.32
N HIS A 18 -24.36 10.89 -4.94
CA HIS A 18 -24.83 10.36 -3.68
C HIS A 18 -24.06 11.07 -2.56
N ASN A 19 -24.77 11.95 -1.87
CA ASN A 19 -24.34 12.59 -0.65
C ASN A 19 -24.24 11.52 0.45
N HIS A 20 -23.17 10.74 0.44
CA HIS A 20 -22.80 9.92 1.58
C HIS A 20 -22.27 10.86 2.66
N VAL A 21 -23.12 11.09 3.65
CA VAL A 21 -22.71 11.58 4.97
C VAL A 21 -21.54 10.69 5.40
N HIS A 22 -20.34 11.25 5.42
CA HIS A 22 -19.18 10.65 6.06
C HIS A 22 -19.55 10.47 7.53
N GLY A 23 -20.05 9.29 7.87
CA GLY A 23 -20.02 8.83 9.24
C GLY A 23 -18.56 8.77 9.63
N ASP A 24 -18.24 9.37 10.79
CA ASP A 24 -16.95 9.36 11.44
C ASP A 24 -16.39 7.93 11.48
N HIS A 25 -15.72 7.55 10.40
CA HIS A 25 -14.75 6.49 10.43
C HIS A 25 -13.60 7.08 11.20
N HIS A 26 -13.58 6.75 12.50
CA HIS A 26 -12.36 6.70 13.27
C HIS A 26 -11.36 5.85 12.47
N ASP A 27 -10.64 6.52 11.57
CA ASP A 27 -9.32 6.14 11.11
C ASP A 27 -8.49 6.09 12.39
N HIS A 28 -8.51 4.91 13.00
CA HIS A 28 -7.46 4.55 13.91
C HIS A 28 -6.23 4.44 13.03
N ASP A 29 -5.56 5.58 12.87
CA ASP A 29 -4.16 5.71 12.59
C ASP A 29 -3.42 4.98 13.72
N HIS A 30 -3.50 3.65 13.69
CA HIS A 30 -2.39 2.83 14.08
C HIS A 30 -1.37 3.05 12.97
N GLU A 31 -0.67 4.20 13.02
CA GLU A 31 0.73 4.26 12.63
C GLU A 31 1.40 3.15 13.43
N HIS A 32 1.37 1.96 12.85
CA HIS A 32 2.07 0.81 13.35
C HIS A 32 3.51 1.29 13.49
N ALA A 33 3.97 1.34 14.73
CA ALA A 33 5.38 1.12 15.02
C ALA A 33 5.74 -0.30 14.54
N ALA A 34 5.69 -0.50 13.22
CA ALA A 34 6.22 -1.63 12.50
C ALA A 34 7.73 -1.41 12.43
N ASP A 35 8.37 -1.46 13.59
CA ASP A 35 9.83 -1.38 13.66
C ASP A 35 10.29 -2.24 14.84
N VAL A 36 11.07 -3.27 14.50
CA VAL A 36 11.71 -4.25 15.39
C VAL A 36 10.76 -5.19 16.16
N SER A 37 9.70 -4.70 16.80
CA SER A 37 8.87 -5.51 17.72
C SER A 37 8.13 -6.68 17.03
N GLU A 38 7.65 -6.47 15.81
CA GLU A 38 6.94 -7.47 15.01
C GLU A 38 7.90 -8.55 14.50
N TYR A 39 9.06 -8.16 13.98
CA TYR A 39 10.13 -9.08 13.57
C TYR A 39 10.67 -9.90 14.74
N VAL A 40 10.88 -9.28 15.90
CA VAL A 40 11.31 -9.98 17.13
C VAL A 40 10.25 -10.98 17.58
N ARG A 41 8.97 -10.60 17.58
CA ARG A 41 7.87 -11.50 17.93
C ARG A 41 7.77 -12.67 16.97
N LEU A 42 7.82 -12.43 15.66
CA LEU A 42 7.78 -13.47 14.64
C LEU A 42 8.98 -14.43 14.77
N GLY A 43 10.18 -13.87 14.99
CA GLY A 43 11.39 -14.65 15.26
C GLY A 43 11.29 -15.51 16.51
N LEU A 44 10.72 -14.97 17.61
CA LEU A 44 10.48 -15.71 18.85
C LEU A 44 9.48 -16.85 18.63
N MET A 45 8.36 -16.60 17.95
CA MET A 45 7.38 -17.64 17.61
C MET A 45 8.02 -18.74 16.76
N GLY A 46 8.82 -18.38 15.75
CA GLY A 46 9.57 -19.34 14.93
C GLY A 46 10.54 -20.18 15.74
N LEU A 47 11.28 -19.56 16.67
CA LEU A 47 12.21 -20.26 17.56
C LEU A 47 11.47 -21.26 18.47
N VAL A 48 10.30 -20.88 19.02
CA VAL A 48 9.48 -21.78 19.83
C VAL A 48 8.90 -22.93 18.99
N ILE A 49 8.48 -22.68 17.75
CA ILE A 49 8.02 -23.74 16.84
C ILE A 49 9.15 -24.76 16.60
N VAL A 50 10.36 -24.29 16.29
CA VAL A 50 11.53 -25.16 16.06
C VAL A 50 11.90 -25.93 17.33
N ALA A 51 11.88 -25.28 18.50
CA ALA A 51 12.11 -25.93 19.79
C ALA A 51 11.03 -26.99 20.11
N SER A 52 9.77 -26.74 19.74
CA SER A 52 8.67 -27.68 19.93
C SER A 52 8.74 -28.87 18.97
N LEU A 53 9.22 -28.68 17.74
CA LEU A 53 9.38 -29.75 16.73
C LEU A 53 10.57 -30.67 17.03
N THR A 54 11.68 -30.12 17.53
CA THR A 54 12.88 -30.89 17.90
C THR A 54 12.65 -31.80 19.10
N GLY A 55 11.59 -31.57 19.88
CA GLY A 55 11.18 -32.45 20.97
C GLY A 55 12.18 -32.53 22.13
N TRP A 56 13.24 -31.71 22.13
CA TRP A 56 14.29 -31.73 23.16
C TRP A 56 13.77 -31.51 24.57
N TRP A 57 12.68 -30.74 24.73
CA TRP A 57 12.06 -30.49 26.03
C TRP A 57 10.96 -31.50 26.42
N ARG A 58 10.51 -32.34 25.48
CA ARG A 58 9.39 -33.28 25.69
C ARG A 58 9.75 -34.44 26.61
N HIS A 59 11.04 -34.62 26.90
CA HIS A 59 11.53 -35.59 27.88
C HIS A 59 11.34 -35.14 29.34
N TRP A 60 11.17 -33.83 29.60
CA TRP A 60 11.01 -33.28 30.96
C TRP A 60 9.58 -32.80 31.30
N LEU A 61 8.73 -32.53 30.30
CA LEU A 61 7.35 -32.05 30.49
C LEU A 61 6.38 -32.89 29.65
N SER A 62 5.37 -33.49 30.27
CA SER A 62 4.39 -34.37 29.59
C SER A 62 3.38 -33.64 28.68
N ARG A 63 3.38 -32.30 28.66
CA ARG A 63 2.47 -31.46 27.86
C ARG A 63 3.17 -30.17 27.44
N ASP A 64 2.96 -29.71 26.21
CA ASP A 64 3.65 -28.54 25.61
C ASP A 64 3.13 -27.19 26.16
N TRP A 65 3.27 -26.97 27.47
CA TRP A 65 2.87 -25.72 28.13
C TRP A 65 3.64 -24.51 27.59
N LEU A 66 4.87 -24.74 27.10
CA LEU A 66 5.69 -23.74 26.46
C LEU A 66 5.08 -23.24 25.14
N ALA A 67 4.51 -24.15 24.34
CA ALA A 67 3.78 -23.80 23.13
C ALA A 67 2.49 -23.02 23.47
N PHE A 68 1.77 -23.40 24.53
CA PHE A 68 0.60 -22.66 24.98
C PHE A 68 0.94 -21.21 25.38
N ALA A 69 1.97 -21.01 26.22
CA ALA A 69 2.41 -19.69 26.64
C ALA A 69 2.89 -18.85 25.44
N ALA A 70 3.65 -19.44 24.52
CA ALA A 70 4.10 -18.76 23.31
C ALA A 70 2.96 -18.40 22.36
N THR A 71 1.94 -19.25 22.22
CA THR A 71 0.74 -18.93 21.42
C THR A 71 -0.05 -17.79 22.05
N LEU A 72 -0.16 -17.75 23.39
CA LEU A 72 -0.86 -16.67 24.10
C LEU A 72 -0.13 -15.33 23.97
N VAL A 73 1.20 -15.31 24.16
CA VAL A 73 2.01 -14.09 24.14
C VAL A 73 2.28 -13.62 22.69
N GLY A 74 2.59 -14.56 21.80
CA GLY A 74 2.85 -14.30 20.39
C GLY A 74 1.58 -14.00 19.60
N GLY A 75 0.49 -14.73 19.88
CA GLY A 75 -0.82 -14.53 19.27
C GLY A 75 -1.65 -13.40 19.88
N PHE A 76 -1.18 -12.73 20.94
CA PHE A 76 -1.89 -11.64 21.61
C PHE A 76 -2.47 -10.57 20.67
N PRO A 77 -1.76 -10.09 19.61
CA PRO A 77 -2.30 -9.13 18.66
C PRO A 77 -3.52 -9.67 17.92
N ILE A 78 -3.44 -10.91 17.45
CA ILE A 78 -4.52 -11.59 16.72
C ILE A 78 -5.75 -11.71 17.61
N PHE A 79 -5.58 -12.07 18.89
CA PHE A 79 -6.71 -12.16 19.83
C PHE A 79 -7.32 -10.78 20.15
N LYS A 80 -6.50 -9.74 20.25
CA LYS A 80 -6.97 -8.37 20.48
C LYS A 80 -7.79 -7.87 19.29
N GLU A 81 -7.27 -8.03 18.07
CA GLU A 81 -7.96 -7.70 16.82
C GLU A 81 -9.25 -8.49 16.66
N ALA A 82 -9.24 -9.78 17.00
CA ALA A 82 -10.44 -10.63 17.02
C ALA A 82 -11.55 -10.03 17.87
N TRP A 83 -11.20 -9.62 19.09
CA TRP A 83 -12.15 -9.08 20.05
C TRP A 83 -12.75 -7.76 19.59
N GLU A 84 -11.92 -6.88 19.04
CA GLU A 84 -12.36 -5.60 18.50
C GLU A 84 -13.27 -5.77 17.28
N ASN A 85 -12.92 -6.68 16.36
CA ASN A 85 -13.70 -6.97 15.16
C ASN A 85 -15.02 -7.68 15.47
N LEU A 86 -15.02 -8.61 16.44
CA LEU A 86 -16.23 -9.28 16.90
C LEU A 86 -17.20 -8.28 17.53
N ARG A 87 -16.68 -7.34 18.33
CA ARG A 87 -17.49 -6.27 18.94
C ARG A 87 -18.12 -5.35 17.88
N LYS A 88 -17.41 -5.10 16.78
CA LYS A 88 -17.90 -4.29 15.64
C LYS A 88 -18.88 -5.05 14.72
N ARG A 89 -19.13 -6.34 14.95
CA ARG A 89 -20.03 -7.20 14.14
C ARG A 89 -19.78 -7.15 12.62
N ARG A 90 -18.53 -6.93 12.20
CA ARG A 90 -18.15 -6.94 10.78
C ARG A 90 -17.65 -8.32 10.42
N MET A 91 -18.28 -8.97 9.43
CA MET A 91 -17.79 -10.24 8.89
C MET A 91 -16.57 -9.97 8.01
N THR A 92 -15.41 -9.83 8.65
CA THR A 92 -14.12 -9.61 7.96
C THR A 92 -13.36 -10.93 7.84
N MET A 93 -12.37 -10.94 6.94
CA MET A 93 -11.42 -12.03 6.80
C MET A 93 -10.66 -12.31 8.12
N GLU A 94 -10.52 -11.30 8.99
CA GLU A 94 -9.89 -11.45 10.31
C GLU A 94 -10.73 -12.33 11.24
N LEU A 95 -12.07 -12.27 11.17
CA LEU A 95 -12.94 -13.11 12.01
C LEU A 95 -12.81 -14.61 11.70
N SER A 96 -12.64 -14.98 10.42
CA SER A 96 -12.49 -16.38 10.05
C SER A 96 -11.15 -16.95 10.56
N ARG A 97 -10.06 -16.17 10.43
CA ARG A 97 -8.74 -16.52 10.99
C ARG A 97 -8.79 -16.73 12.49
N THR A 98 -9.42 -15.81 13.21
CA THR A 98 -9.45 -15.84 14.68
C THR A 98 -10.31 -16.98 15.20
N LEU A 99 -11.45 -17.27 14.54
CA LEU A 99 -12.26 -18.45 14.84
C LEU A 99 -11.47 -19.76 14.66
N ALA A 100 -10.70 -19.88 13.57
CA ALA A 100 -9.85 -21.06 13.34
C ALA A 100 -8.80 -21.23 14.45
N LEU A 101 -8.18 -20.12 14.88
CA LEU A 101 -7.19 -20.13 15.95
C LEU A 101 -7.79 -20.55 17.31
N VAL A 102 -8.96 -20.00 17.64
CA VAL A 102 -9.71 -20.36 18.86
C VAL A 102 -10.13 -21.83 18.82
N ALA A 103 -10.62 -22.33 17.69
CA ALA A 103 -10.99 -23.74 17.53
C ALA A 103 -9.79 -24.67 17.79
N ALA A 104 -8.62 -24.36 17.23
CA ALA A 104 -7.40 -25.14 17.45
C ALA A 104 -6.97 -25.16 18.92
N LEU A 105 -7.10 -24.03 19.63
CA LEU A 105 -6.87 -23.95 21.07
C LEU A 105 -7.87 -24.76 21.89
N CYS A 106 -9.16 -24.73 21.54
CA CYS A 106 -10.20 -25.51 22.23
C CYS A 106 -10.01 -27.02 22.10
N ILE A 107 -9.49 -27.49 20.95
CA ILE A 107 -9.16 -28.91 20.73
C ILE A 107 -7.86 -29.31 21.46
N GLY A 108 -7.13 -28.36 22.04
CA GLY A 108 -5.87 -28.59 22.75
C GLY A 108 -4.65 -28.75 21.82
N GLN A 109 -4.77 -28.36 20.54
CA GLN A 109 -3.70 -28.45 19.55
C GLN A 109 -2.86 -27.17 19.55
N PHE A 110 -2.09 -26.97 20.63
CA PHE A 110 -1.35 -25.73 20.87
C PHE A 110 -0.26 -25.45 19.82
N LEU A 111 0.46 -26.49 19.37
CA LEU A 111 1.48 -26.36 18.32
C LEU A 111 0.85 -25.93 16.99
N THR A 112 -0.27 -26.55 16.61
CA THR A 112 -0.99 -26.20 15.39
C THR A 112 -1.49 -24.75 15.44
N ALA A 113 -2.05 -24.33 16.58
CA ALA A 113 -2.46 -22.94 16.77
C ALA A 113 -1.27 -21.97 16.66
N LEU A 114 -0.11 -22.31 17.25
CA LEU A 114 1.11 -21.50 17.15
C LEU A 114 1.58 -21.33 15.71
N VAL A 115 1.60 -22.44 14.95
CA VAL A 115 2.01 -22.46 13.55
C VAL A 115 1.05 -21.64 12.67
N ILE A 116 -0.26 -21.79 12.87
CA ILE A 116 -1.26 -20.97 12.16
C ILE A 116 -1.05 -19.50 12.46
N ALA A 117 -0.93 -19.12 13.74
CA ALA A 117 -0.71 -17.73 14.13
C ALA A 117 0.57 -17.16 13.51
N PHE A 118 1.66 -17.92 13.52
CA PHE A 118 2.93 -17.54 12.90
C PHE A 118 2.80 -17.27 11.40
N PHE A 119 2.20 -18.18 10.64
CA PHE A 119 2.10 -18.03 9.20
C PHE A 119 1.22 -16.87 8.77
N VAL A 120 0.14 -16.62 9.51
CA VAL A 120 -0.72 -15.51 9.13
C VAL A 120 -0.08 -14.17 9.49
N LEU A 121 0.63 -14.05 10.62
CA LEU A 121 1.44 -12.85 10.91
C LEU A 121 2.54 -12.66 9.86
N PHE A 122 3.16 -13.74 9.41
CA PHE A 122 4.14 -13.69 8.33
C PHE A 122 3.54 -13.18 7.02
N ALA A 123 2.33 -13.65 6.66
CA ALA A 123 1.63 -13.20 5.46
C ALA A 123 1.29 -11.70 5.52
N GLU A 124 0.82 -11.21 6.68
CA GLU A 124 0.52 -9.79 6.89
C GLU A 124 1.77 -8.91 6.72
N MET A 125 2.90 -9.36 7.28
CA MET A 125 4.18 -8.67 7.11
C MET A 125 4.59 -8.57 5.63
N VAL A 126 4.43 -9.65 4.86
CA VAL A 126 4.72 -9.68 3.41
C VAL A 126 3.74 -8.80 2.62
N GLU A 127 2.47 -8.80 2.99
CA GLU A 127 1.45 -7.96 2.38
C GLU A 127 1.76 -6.47 2.58
N GLY A 128 2.10 -6.07 3.81
CA GLY A 128 2.51 -4.70 4.13
C GLY A 128 3.71 -4.24 3.31
N TYR A 129 4.72 -5.11 3.14
CA TYR A 129 5.87 -4.83 2.27
C TYR A 129 5.47 -4.61 0.81
N THR A 130 4.61 -5.48 0.29
CA THR A 130 4.18 -5.47 -1.12
C THR A 130 3.33 -4.23 -1.43
N VAL A 131 2.34 -3.94 -0.60
CA VAL A 131 1.47 -2.76 -0.74
C VAL A 131 2.28 -1.48 -0.63
N GLY A 132 3.19 -1.41 0.35
CA GLY A 132 4.09 -0.27 0.52
C GLY A 132 4.98 -0.04 -0.70
N SER A 133 5.52 -1.10 -1.29
CA SER A 133 6.33 -1.01 -2.51
C SER A 133 5.52 -0.51 -3.70
N GLY A 134 4.30 -1.03 -3.89
CA GLY A 134 3.41 -0.57 -4.96
C GLY A 134 3.05 0.91 -4.82
N ARG A 135 2.72 1.35 -3.60
CA ARG A 135 2.39 2.76 -3.33
C ARG A 135 3.59 3.68 -3.59
N ARG A 136 4.80 3.28 -3.21
CA ARG A 136 6.03 4.03 -3.52
C ARG A 136 6.30 4.13 -5.03
N ALA A 137 6.06 3.06 -5.79
CA ALA A 137 6.23 3.08 -7.24
C ALA A 137 5.26 4.07 -7.91
N ILE A 138 3.98 4.05 -7.52
CA ILE A 138 2.98 5.01 -8.01
C ILE A 138 3.37 6.44 -7.61
N GLN A 139 3.77 6.64 -6.36
CA GLN A 139 4.20 7.96 -5.87
C GLN A 139 5.37 8.51 -6.68
N THR A 140 6.35 7.66 -7.03
CA THR A 140 7.50 8.05 -7.86
C THR A 140 7.07 8.49 -9.26
N LEU A 141 6.07 7.82 -9.86
CA LEU A 141 5.51 8.23 -11.16
C LEU A 141 4.78 9.57 -11.06
N ILE A 142 4.02 9.79 -9.99
CA ILE A 142 3.32 11.06 -9.74
C ILE A 142 4.32 12.20 -9.53
N ASP A 143 5.38 11.97 -8.74
CA ASP A 143 6.41 12.98 -8.45
C ASP A 143 7.28 13.33 -9.67
N ALA A 144 7.27 12.47 -10.70
CA ALA A 144 7.96 12.73 -11.97
C ALA A 144 7.22 13.75 -12.87
N LEU A 145 5.97 14.12 -12.55
CA LEU A 145 5.20 15.11 -13.29
C LEU A 145 5.62 16.54 -12.93
N PRO A 146 5.80 17.43 -13.93
CA PRO A 146 6.11 18.84 -13.67
C PRO A 146 4.93 19.53 -12.96
N ARG A 147 5.25 20.32 -11.92
CA ARG A 147 4.24 21.04 -11.11
C ARG A 147 3.85 22.40 -11.69
N GLN A 148 4.70 22.98 -12.53
CA GLN A 148 4.52 24.30 -13.11
C GLN A 148 4.77 24.26 -14.62
N VAL A 149 4.03 25.09 -15.36
CA VAL A 149 4.04 25.14 -16.81
C VAL A 149 4.09 26.60 -17.27
N ARG A 150 4.91 26.87 -18.28
CA ARG A 150 4.97 28.17 -18.92
C ARG A 150 3.98 28.22 -20.09
N VAL A 151 2.98 29.06 -19.97
CA VAL A 151 1.95 29.26 -21.00
C VAL A 151 2.08 30.64 -21.62
N ARG A 152 1.57 30.78 -22.85
CA ARG A 152 1.42 32.07 -23.52
C ARG A 152 -0.04 32.46 -23.62
N ARG A 153 -0.46 33.45 -22.83
CA ARG A 153 -1.84 33.98 -22.82
C ARG A 153 -1.81 35.47 -23.18
N GLY A 154 -2.54 35.87 -24.22
CA GLY A 154 -2.60 37.28 -24.64
C GLY A 154 -1.27 37.89 -25.11
N GLY A 155 -0.31 37.07 -25.54
CA GLY A 155 1.02 37.52 -25.99
C GLY A 155 2.09 37.56 -24.89
N GLU A 156 1.71 37.48 -23.61
CA GLU A 156 2.62 37.40 -22.47
C GLU A 156 2.91 35.95 -22.06
N GLU A 157 4.09 35.71 -21.50
CA GLU A 157 4.46 34.42 -20.90
C GLU A 157 4.15 34.45 -19.40
N ARG A 158 3.44 33.43 -18.91
CA ARG A 158 3.12 33.28 -17.48
C ARG A 158 3.40 31.84 -17.04
N GLU A 159 3.85 31.68 -15.80
CA GLU A 159 3.97 30.37 -15.16
C GLU A 159 2.68 30.08 -14.39
N LEU A 160 2.05 28.94 -14.67
CA LEU A 160 0.83 28.47 -14.05
C LEU A 160 1.03 27.05 -13.49
N SER A 161 0.17 26.64 -12.57
CA SER A 161 0.11 25.25 -12.14
C SER A 161 -0.33 24.36 -13.31
N THR A 162 0.28 23.17 -13.45
CA THR A 162 -0.10 22.20 -14.50
C THR A 162 -1.60 21.87 -14.49
N ASN A 163 -2.24 21.93 -13.32
CA ASN A 163 -3.68 21.65 -13.16
C ASN A 163 -4.60 22.74 -13.74
N GLU A 164 -4.07 23.93 -14.02
CA GLU A 164 -4.82 25.10 -14.48
C GLU A 164 -4.73 25.30 -16.00
N VAL A 165 -3.89 24.51 -16.69
CA VAL A 165 -3.63 24.65 -18.12
C VAL A 165 -4.69 23.90 -18.93
N VAL A 166 -5.54 24.62 -19.66
CA VAL A 166 -6.55 24.05 -20.57
C VAL A 166 -6.55 24.81 -21.89
N ALA A 167 -6.31 24.10 -23.00
CA ALA A 167 -6.36 24.66 -24.36
C ALA A 167 -5.50 25.92 -24.57
N GLU A 168 -4.28 25.93 -23.99
CA GLU A 168 -3.33 27.05 -24.12
C GLU A 168 -2.08 26.66 -24.91
N THR A 169 -1.38 27.67 -25.43
CA THR A 169 -0.04 27.46 -26.00
C THR A 169 0.99 27.34 -24.88
N ILE A 170 1.57 26.17 -24.75
CA ILE A 170 2.65 25.86 -23.80
C ILE A 170 4.00 26.08 -24.48
N ILE A 171 4.92 26.73 -23.78
CA ILE A 171 6.29 26.94 -24.23
C ILE A 171 7.21 25.97 -23.48
N ILE A 172 7.93 25.15 -24.23
CA ILE A 172 8.84 24.13 -23.70
C ILE A 172 10.25 24.46 -24.16
N ARG A 173 11.16 24.65 -23.20
CA ARG A 173 12.59 24.89 -23.45
C ARG A 173 13.37 23.57 -23.50
N PRO A 174 14.56 23.53 -24.14
CA PRO A 174 15.39 22.34 -24.13
C PRO A 174 15.68 21.87 -22.70
N GLY A 175 15.50 20.56 -22.46
CA GLY A 175 15.67 19.95 -21.13
C GLY A 175 14.46 20.06 -20.20
N GLU A 176 13.40 20.80 -20.57
CA GLU A 176 12.14 20.79 -19.82
C GLU A 176 11.28 19.57 -20.19
N ARG A 177 10.56 19.04 -19.20
CA ARG A 177 9.60 17.94 -19.41
C ARG A 177 8.34 18.47 -20.05
N ILE A 178 7.73 17.66 -20.92
CA ILE A 178 6.44 17.97 -21.53
C ILE A 178 5.34 17.79 -20.47
N PRO A 179 4.58 18.84 -20.10
CA PRO A 179 3.68 18.77 -18.95
C PRO A 179 2.28 18.24 -19.28
N ALA A 180 1.88 18.25 -20.55
CA ALA A 180 0.58 17.80 -21.01
C ALA A 180 0.66 17.35 -22.47
N ASP A 181 -0.29 16.49 -22.87
CA ASP A 181 -0.45 16.09 -24.27
C ASP A 181 -0.88 17.28 -25.13
N GLY A 182 -0.33 17.36 -26.34
CA GLY A 182 -0.62 18.46 -27.25
C GLY A 182 0.00 18.27 -28.63
N VAL A 183 -0.31 19.20 -29.53
CA VAL A 183 0.22 19.19 -30.90
C VAL A 183 1.27 20.29 -31.04
N VAL A 184 2.40 19.97 -31.69
CA VAL A 184 3.46 20.95 -31.96
C VAL A 184 2.97 21.97 -32.98
N ILE A 185 2.86 23.23 -32.57
CA ILE A 185 2.44 24.34 -33.44
C ILE A 185 3.63 25.18 -33.93
N LYS A 186 4.78 25.13 -33.23
CA LYS A 186 5.98 25.89 -33.64
C LYS A 186 7.28 25.33 -33.07
N GLY A 187 8.30 25.23 -33.93
CA GLY A 187 9.65 24.80 -33.59
C GLY A 187 9.86 23.29 -33.74
N HIS A 188 11.11 22.85 -33.59
CA HIS A 188 11.51 21.44 -33.61
C HIS A 188 12.46 21.18 -32.43
N SER A 189 12.41 19.99 -31.86
CA SER A 189 13.29 19.52 -30.79
C SER A 189 13.21 18.01 -30.73
N PHE A 190 14.30 17.35 -30.34
CA PHE A 190 14.26 15.95 -29.92
C PHE A 190 13.63 15.85 -28.53
N VAL A 191 12.84 14.81 -28.31
CA VAL A 191 12.14 14.51 -27.06
C VAL A 191 12.48 13.08 -26.63
N ASP A 192 12.92 12.93 -25.39
CA ASP A 192 13.10 11.62 -24.76
C ASP A 192 11.75 11.12 -24.25
N GLN A 193 11.28 10.00 -24.82
CA GLN A 193 10.04 9.33 -24.41
C GLN A 193 10.29 8.00 -23.69
N SER A 194 11.55 7.68 -23.36
CA SER A 194 11.96 6.38 -22.79
C SER A 194 11.21 6.03 -21.50
N SER A 195 10.84 7.02 -20.68
CA SER A 195 10.09 6.80 -19.45
C SER A 195 8.65 6.32 -19.67
N ILE A 196 8.09 6.53 -20.87
CA ILE A 196 6.71 6.14 -21.22
C ILE A 196 6.73 4.99 -22.22
N THR A 197 7.54 5.08 -23.28
CA THR A 197 7.54 4.11 -24.38
C THR A 197 8.58 3.00 -24.21
N GLY A 198 9.60 3.20 -23.38
CA GLY A 198 10.74 2.29 -23.25
C GLY A 198 11.77 2.38 -24.40
N GLU A 199 11.50 3.22 -25.41
CA GLU A 199 12.40 3.40 -26.55
C GLU A 199 13.59 4.28 -26.16
N SER A 200 14.80 3.82 -26.44
CA SER A 200 16.05 4.51 -26.03
C SER A 200 16.47 5.63 -26.98
N LEU A 201 15.88 5.69 -28.19
CA LEU A 201 16.19 6.73 -29.17
C LEU A 201 15.18 7.88 -29.05
N PRO A 202 15.65 9.14 -28.92
CA PRO A 202 14.76 10.28 -28.87
C PRO A 202 14.11 10.52 -30.25
N VAL A 203 12.87 11.01 -30.23
CA VAL A 203 12.06 11.32 -31.42
C VAL A 203 11.90 12.83 -31.63
#